data_AF-A0A6V8PUD5-F1
#
_entry.id   AF-A0A6V8PUD5-F1
#
_cell.length_a   1.000
_cell.length_b   1.000
_cell.length_c   1.000
_cell.angle_alpha   90.00
_cell.angle_beta   90.00
_cell.angle_gamma   90.00
#
_symmetry.space_group_name_H-M   'P 1'
#
loop_
_entity.id
_entity.type
_entity.pdbx_description
1 polymer ?
#
loop_
_entity_poly.entity_id
_entity_poly.type
_entity_poly.pdbx_seq_one_letter_code
_entity_poly.pdbx_strand_id
1 'polypeptide(L)' 'MKTLKLNFTIPEEVAEALKTRVSKRKRSAFVAVAVLDKLKELEQEQLRQALMEGYQARREEDTEINKKWEAATLEGWSR' A
#
# COMPACT_ATOMS: atom_id res chain seq x y z
N MET A 1 13.54 2.77 19.79
CA MET A 1 12.26 3.36 19.36
C MET A 1 11.59 3.99 20.58
N LYS A 2 11.10 5.22 20.47
CA LYS A 2 10.40 5.91 21.55
C LYS A 2 8.94 5.43 21.55
N THR A 3 8.46 4.91 22.68
CA THR A 3 7.07 4.43 22.82
C THR A 3 6.19 5.54 23.38
N LEU A 4 5.08 5.83 22.71
CA LEU A 4 4.04 6.76 23.17
C LEU A 4 2.83 5.95 23.66
N LYS A 5 2.22 6.36 24.77
CA LYS A 5 0.93 5.80 25.22
C LYS A 5 -0.19 6.56 24.53
N LEU A 6 -1.08 5.82 23.88
CA LEU A 6 -2.29 6.33 23.25
C LEU A 6 -3.50 5.70 23.94
N ASN A 7 -4.51 6.52 24.23
CA ASN A 7 -5.80 6.06 24.73
C ASN A 7 -6.80 6.13 23.57
N PHE A 8 -7.40 4.99 23.23
CA PHE A 8 -8.43 4.90 22.19
C PHE A 8 -9.47 3.87 22.58
N THR A 9 -10.69 4.06 22.09
CA THR A 9 -11.81 3.14 22.31
C THR A 9 -11.75 2.03 21.28
N ILE A 10 -11.93 0.79 21.73
CA ILE A 10 -12.06 -0.38 20.87
C ILE A 10 -13.39 -1.09 21.15
N PRO A 11 -14.00 -1.73 20.14
CA PRO A 11 -15.17 -2.58 20.35
C PRO A 11 -14.87 -3.69 21.36
N GLU A 12 -15.88 -4.05 22.15
CA GLU A 12 -15.77 -5.07 23.20
C GLU A 12 -15.33 -6.42 22.64
N GLU A 13 -15.92 -6.85 21.53
CA GLU A 13 -15.59 -8.09 20.82
C GLU A 13 -14.09 -8.18 20.48
N VAL A 14 -13.50 -7.07 20.02
CA VAL A 14 -12.08 -6.99 19.67
C VAL A 14 -11.22 -7.03 20.93
N ALA A 15 -11.65 -6.36 22.00
CA ALA A 15 -10.96 -6.39 23.28
C ALA A 15 -10.94 -7.80 23.89
N GLU A 16 -12.05 -8.53 23.81
CA GLU A 16 -12.15 -9.92 24.26
C GLU A 16 -11.31 -10.89 23.41
N ALA A 17 -11.36 -10.74 22.08
CA ALA A 17 -10.52 -11.52 21.18
C ALA A 17 -9.03 -11.31 21.48
N LEU A 18 -8.62 -10.06 21.72
CA LEU A 18 -7.25 -9.73 22.10
C LEU A 18 -6.89 -10.29 23.48
N LYS A 19 -7.83 -10.28 24.44
CA LYS A 19 -7.60 -10.86 25.77
C LYS A 19 -7.39 -12.37 25.71
N THR A 20 -8.16 -13.06 24.89
CA THR A 20 -8.19 -14.52 24.77
C THR A 20 -7.01 -15.04 23.96
N ARG A 21 -6.64 -14.37 22.87
CA ARG A 21 -5.62 -14.85 21.93
C ARG A 21 -4.21 -14.32 22.22
N VAL A 22 -4.09 -13.19 22.93
CA VAL A 22 -2.80 -12.52 23.13
C VAL A 22 -2.52 -12.29 24.61
N SER A 23 -1.39 -12.84 25.05
CA SER A 23 -0.89 -12.64 26.42
C SER A 23 -0.78 -11.15 26.77
N LYS A 24 -1.11 -10.78 28.01
CA LYS A 24 -1.18 -9.38 28.48
C LYS A 24 0.09 -8.57 28.16
N ARG A 25 1.28 -9.19 28.25
CA ARG A 25 2.57 -8.54 27.96
C ARG A 25 2.83 -8.27 26.48
N LYS A 26 2.15 -8.98 25.57
CA LYS A 26 2.35 -8.87 24.10
C LYS A 26 1.28 -8.05 23.39
N ARG A 27 0.23 -7.59 24.09
CA ARG A 27 -0.90 -6.86 23.47
C ARG A 27 -0.47 -5.57 22.78
N SER A 28 0.36 -4.75 23.42
CA SER A 28 0.86 -3.51 22.80
C SER A 28 1.70 -3.78 21.56
N ALA A 29 2.53 -4.83 21.58
CA ALA A 29 3.31 -5.22 20.41
C ALA A 29 2.43 -5.74 19.27
N PHE A 30 1.42 -6.55 19.61
CA PHE A 30 0.46 -7.07 18.63
C PHE A 30 -0.33 -5.94 17.95
N VAL A 31 -0.86 -4.99 18.74
CA VAL A 31 -1.58 -3.84 18.19
C VAL A 31 -0.66 -2.97 17.34
N ALA A 32 0.58 -2.74 17.78
CA ALA A 32 1.54 -1.95 16.99
C ALA A 32 1.84 -2.60 15.63
N VAL A 33 2.02 -3.92 15.58
CA VAL A 33 2.23 -4.65 14.32
C VAL A 33 0.98 -4.56 13.44
N ALA A 34 -0.21 -4.85 13.97
CA ALA A 34 -1.45 -4.80 13.21
C ALA A 34 -1.73 -3.41 12.63
N VAL A 35 -1.48 -2.35 13.39
CA VAL A 35 -1.64 -0.96 12.92
C VAL A 35 -0.61 -0.65 11.82
N LEU A 36 0.64 -1.06 12.00
CA LEU A 36 1.70 -0.81 11.03
C LEU A 36 1.44 -1.55 9.71
N ASP A 37 0.95 -2.78 9.77
CA ASP A 37 0.56 -3.55 8.58
C ASP A 37 -0.61 -2.86 7.87
N LYS A 38 -1.60 -2.37 8.61
CA LYS A 38 -2.73 -1.67 8.01
C LYS A 38 -2.34 -0.34 7.36
N LEU A 39 -1.43 0.40 7.98
CA LEU A 39 -0.89 1.64 7.40
C LEU A 39 -0.14 1.37 6.09
N LYS A 40 0.68 0.32 6.04
CA LYS A 40 1.36 -0.09 4.80
C LYS A 40 0.39 -0.46 3.69
N GLU A 41 -0.68 -1.18 4.00
CA GLU A 41 -1.72 -1.50 3.02
C GLU A 41 -2.35 -0.22 2.44
N LEU A 42 -2.66 0.76 3.30
CA LEU A 42 -3.24 2.03 2.87
C LEU A 42 -2.27 2.84 2.00
N GLU A 43 -0.99 2.90 2.36
CA GLU A 43 0.05 3.56 1.55
C GLU A 43 0.19 2.90 0.18
N GLN A 44 0.19 1.57 0.12
CA GLN A 44 0.27 0.82 -1.14
C GLN A 44 -0.95 1.07 -2.02
N GLU A 45 -2.14 1.14 -1.43
CA GLU A 45 -3.36 1.40 -2.18
C GLU A 45 -3.39 2.82 -2.73
N GLN A 46 -2.98 3.81 -1.94
CA GLN A 46 -2.84 5.19 -2.39
C GLN A 46 -1.82 5.31 -3.52
N LEU A 47 -0.68 4.60 -3.42
CA LEU A 47 0.34 4.58 -4.46
C LEU A 47 -0.20 3.98 -5.76
N ARG A 48 -0.93 2.85 -5.70
CA ARG A 48 -1.54 2.22 -6.88
C ARG A 48 -2.52 3.15 -7.56
N GLN A 49 -3.38 3.81 -6.77
CA GLN A 49 -4.36 4.75 -7.31
C GLN A 49 -3.67 5.92 -8.02
N ALA A 50 -2.66 6.52 -7.40
CA ALA A 50 -1.88 7.60 -8.01
C ALA A 50 -1.16 7.16 -9.29
N LEU A 51 -0.62 5.93 -9.33
CA LEU A 51 -0.02 5.37 -10.54
C LEU A 51 -1.06 5.19 -11.65
N MET A 52 -2.22 4.61 -11.34
CA MET A 52 -3.30 4.42 -12.30
C MET A 52 -3.74 5.75 -12.92
N GLU A 53 -3.98 6.76 -12.08
CA GLU A 53 -4.34 8.11 -12.53
C GLU A 53 -3.25 8.73 -13.39
N GLY A 54 -1.99 8.61 -12.96
CA GLY A 54 -0.85 9.12 -13.72
C GLY A 54 -0.65 8.45 -15.07
N TYR A 55 -0.90 7.15 -15.20
CA TYR A 55 -0.87 6.43 -16.48
C TYR A 55 -2.05 6.80 -17.37
N GLN A 56 -3.25 6.94 -16.80
CA GLN A 56 -4.43 7.36 -17.56
C GLN A 56 -4.27 8.78 -18.10
N ALA A 57 -3.77 9.70 -17.28
CA ALA A 57 -3.57 11.10 -17.66
C ALA A 57 -2.53 11.27 -18.78
N ARG A 58 -1.46 10.46 -18.78
CA ARG A 58 -0.38 10.52 -19.77
C ARG A 58 -0.59 9.64 -20.98
N ARG A 59 -1.71 8.92 -21.07
CA ARG A 59 -1.99 7.96 -22.14
C ARG A 59 -1.78 8.52 -23.55
N GLU A 60 -2.26 9.74 -23.79
CA GLU A 60 -2.16 10.37 -25.12
C GLU A 60 -0.72 10.73 -25.46
N GLU A 61 -0.01 11.39 -24.54
CA GLU A 61 1.41 11.72 -24.66
C GLU A 61 2.26 10.46 -24.88
N ASP A 62 2.08 9.44 -24.04
CA ASP A 62 2.80 8.17 -24.13
C ASP A 62 2.55 7.49 -25.49
N THR A 63 1.31 7.54 -25.99
CA THR A 63 0.96 6.98 -27.31
C THR A 63 1.66 7.73 -28.44
N GLU A 64 1.70 9.06 -28.37
CA GLU A 64 2.40 9.88 -29.37
C GLU A 64 3.91 9.66 -29.36
N ILE A 65 4.52 9.58 -28.18
CA ILE A 65 5.94 9.27 -28.03
C ILE A 65 6.21 7.88 -28.61
N ASN A 66 5.42 6.86 -28.24
CA ASN A 66 5.64 5.49 -28.70
C ASN A 66 5.61 5.39 -30.24
N LYS A 67 4.66 6.08 -30.90
CA LYS A 67 4.61 6.15 -32.37
C LYS A 67 5.87 6.76 -32.99
N LYS A 68 6.44 7.79 -32.36
CA LYS A 68 7.68 8.44 -32.85
C LYS A 68 8.89 7.50 -32.80
N TRP A 69 8.90 6.54 -31.86
CA TRP A 69 10.01 5.61 -31.66
C TRP A 69 9.76 4.21 -32.22
N GLU A 70 8.59 3.95 -32.79
CA GLU A 70 8.16 2.62 -33.26
C GLU A 70 9.15 2.02 -34.27
N ALA A 71 9.59 2.81 -35.25
CA ALA A 71 10.53 2.37 -36.29
C ALA A 71 11.88 1.92 -35.71
N ALA A 72 12.44 2.69 -34.76
CA ALA A 72 13.68 2.34 -34.08
C ALA A 72 13.52 1.15 -33.12
N THR A 73 12.33 0.99 -32.52
CA THR A 73 12.04 -0.11 -31.59
C THR A 73 11.96 -1.46 -32.30
N LEU A 74 11.42 -1.47 -33.53
CA LEU A 74 11.24 -2.67 -34.34
C LEU A 74 12.45 -3.02 -35.22
N GLU A 75 13.48 -2.16 -35.24
CA GLU A 75 14.69 -2.41 -36.03
C GLU A 75 15.42 -3.65 -35.51
N GLY A 76 15.66 -4.64 -36.39
CA GLY A 76 16.35 -5.89 -36.06
C GLY A 76 15.50 -6.97 -35.39
N TRP A 77 14.20 -6.73 -35.16
CA TRP A 77 13.28 -7.79 -34.75
C TRP A 77 12.97 -8.68 -35.96
N SER A 78 13.33 -9.98 -35.87
CA SER A 78 12.98 -10.96 -36.91
C SER A 78 11.47 -11.12 -37.00
N ARG A 79 10.94 -11.01 -38.22
CA ARG A 79 9.50 -11.16 -38.54
C ARG A 79 8.97 -12.56 -38.30
#